data_AF-A0A2A7U1D7-F1
#
_entry.id   AF-A0A2A7U1D7-F1
#
_cell.length_a   1.000
_cell.length_b   1.000
_cell.length_c   1.000
_cell.angle_alpha   90.00
_cell.angle_beta   90.00
_cell.angle_gamma   90.00
#
_symmetry.space_group_name_H-M   'P 1'
#
loop_
_entity.id
_entity.type
_entity.pdbx_description
1 polymer ?
#
loop_
_entity_poly.entity_id
_entity_poly.type
_entity_poly.pdbx_seq_one_letter_code
_entity_poly.pdbx_strand_id
1 'polypeptide(L)'
;MITFWLIVLLLLVGAAALFLIPALRTPRELSAADRDRLNTQLYHQRLRELEQDEAQGIVEGHAEMLADLQHNLLNDVPGEQTRRAAPLSRWALLPGLVVLVALSLGVYLKTGGWRQVAEWHQVMAQMPQLRERVMNEAQKPLDREELARLGLGLRTELQQHPNNVADWVMLGRIGMALNNATTATQAFAHAYKLAPNEPEVALGYAEVLTRSSDEQDNRDASVLLRRLLSQDHQNTQVLSLLAFNAFEQGEYRQAIGAWEMMLKLLPPDDRRRDMIERSIAQARVQAGIDAAQVRVDIAMAPALERQLAPGSQLLITVTDGKNPLPVAVKRLPLGHFPQSVTLSDSDAMMPEHLLSSLSQFQVRVQVAPAEGVAEGASNVFGESAVLPYTSGKTVAITLNRQTP
;
A
#
# COMPACT_ATOMS: atom_id res chain seq x y z
N MET A 1 20.54 28.92 -5.91
CA MET A 1 19.75 29.57 -6.99
C MET A 1 20.65 30.26 -8.01
N ILE A 2 21.51 31.21 -7.62
CA ILE A 2 22.43 31.91 -8.55
C ILE A 2 23.41 30.93 -9.24
N THR A 3 23.97 29.98 -8.49
CA THR A 3 24.88 28.95 -9.03
C THR A 3 24.26 28.10 -10.14
N PHE A 4 23.00 27.70 -9.99
CA PHE A 4 22.27 26.94 -11.02
C PHE A 4 22.16 27.74 -12.33
N TRP A 5 21.71 29.00 -12.25
CA TRP A 5 21.59 29.86 -13.42
C TRP A 5 22.93 30.17 -14.07
N LEU A 6 24.00 30.29 -13.29
CA LEU A 6 25.36 30.43 -13.81
C LEU A 6 25.82 29.19 -14.59
N ILE A 7 25.52 27.98 -14.10
CA ILE A 7 25.85 26.74 -14.81
C ILE A 7 25.04 26.64 -16.12
N VAL A 8 23.74 26.95 -16.09
CA VAL A 8 22.89 26.96 -17.29
C VAL A 8 23.43 27.95 -18.32
N LEU A 9 23.76 29.16 -17.89
CA LEU A 9 24.36 30.17 -18.77
C LEU A 9 25.68 29.69 -19.37
N LEU A 10 26.55 29.10 -18.55
CA LEU A 10 27.85 28.58 -19.00
C LEU A 10 27.68 27.44 -20.02
N LEU A 11 26.74 26.53 -19.80
CA LEU A 11 26.42 25.45 -20.74
C LEU A 11 25.85 26.00 -22.06
N LEU A 12 24.98 27.01 -22.00
CA LEU A 12 24.41 27.63 -23.19
C LEU A 12 25.48 28.38 -24.00
N VAL A 13 26.36 29.12 -23.32
CA VAL A 13 27.52 29.76 -23.94
C VAL A 13 28.45 28.72 -24.56
N GLY A 14 28.72 27.61 -23.88
CA GLY A 14 29.52 26.50 -24.40
C GLY A 14 28.90 25.86 -25.66
N ALA A 15 27.59 25.57 -25.62
CA ALA A 15 26.87 25.04 -26.78
C ALA A 15 26.88 26.03 -27.95
N ALA A 16 26.61 27.30 -27.69
CA ALA A 16 26.71 28.35 -28.69
C ALA A 16 28.12 28.46 -29.29
N ALA A 17 29.16 28.35 -28.46
CA ALA A 17 30.55 28.37 -28.90
C ALA A 17 30.86 27.16 -29.81
N LEU A 18 30.37 25.96 -29.49
CA LEU A 18 30.54 24.78 -30.36
C LEU A 18 29.88 24.94 -31.73
N PHE A 19 28.77 25.66 -31.83
CA PHE A 19 28.15 25.98 -33.12
C PHE A 19 28.84 27.14 -33.85
N LEU A 20 29.21 28.19 -33.13
CA LEU A 20 29.74 29.42 -33.70
C LEU A 20 31.23 29.31 -34.07
N ILE A 21 32.07 28.64 -33.27
CA ILE A 21 33.53 28.58 -33.50
C ILE A 21 33.87 27.89 -34.83
N PRO A 22 33.34 26.70 -35.18
CA PRO A 22 33.62 26.06 -36.46
C PRO A 22 33.09 26.87 -37.64
N ALA A 23 31.92 27.52 -37.48
CA ALA A 23 31.31 28.34 -38.51
C ALA A 23 32.04 29.69 -38.74
N LEU A 24 32.70 30.21 -37.70
CA LEU A 24 33.51 31.43 -37.77
C LEU A 24 34.95 31.16 -38.22
N ARG A 25 35.43 29.92 -38.13
CA ARG A 25 36.73 29.52 -38.67
C ARG A 25 36.66 29.50 -40.19
N THR A 26 37.40 30.39 -40.82
CA THR A 26 37.57 30.40 -42.28
C THR A 26 38.24 29.08 -42.68
N PRO A 27 37.63 28.26 -43.55
CA PRO A 27 38.32 27.10 -44.09
C PRO A 27 39.59 27.61 -44.79
N ARG A 28 40.73 26.98 -44.48
CA ARG A 28 41.99 27.26 -45.15
C ARG A 28 41.88 26.67 -46.55
N GLU A 29 41.27 27.43 -47.48
CA GLU A 29 41.28 27.04 -48.88
C GLU A 29 42.74 27.04 -49.34
N LEU A 30 43.25 25.85 -49.70
CA LEU A 30 44.47 25.75 -50.49
C LEU A 30 44.26 26.61 -51.73
N SER A 31 45.02 27.70 -51.85
CA SER A 31 44.94 28.61 -52.98
C SER A 31 45.11 27.83 -54.28
N ALA A 32 44.53 28.30 -55.39
CA ALA A 32 44.81 27.72 -56.70
C ALA A 32 46.33 27.60 -56.94
N ALA A 33 47.08 28.64 -56.54
CA ALA A 33 48.54 28.64 -56.59
C ALA A 33 49.22 27.56 -55.71
N ASP A 34 48.63 27.18 -54.58
CA ASP A 34 49.16 26.12 -53.71
C ASP A 34 48.85 24.73 -54.28
N ARG A 35 47.71 24.57 -54.94
CA ARG A 35 47.32 23.32 -55.62
C ARG A 35 48.13 23.09 -56.88
N ASP A 36 48.33 24.13 -57.68
CA ASP A 36 49.18 24.05 -58.88
C ASP A 36 50.61 23.69 -58.52
N ARG A 37 51.15 24.30 -57.43
CA ARG A 37 52.46 23.93 -56.88
C ARG A 37 52.51 22.48 -56.45
N LEU A 38 51.48 21.99 -55.77
CA LEU A 38 51.42 20.60 -55.31
C LEU A 38 51.33 19.62 -56.49
N ASN A 39 50.46 19.89 -57.48
CA ASN A 39 50.32 19.08 -58.69
C ASN A 39 51.62 19.04 -59.50
N THR A 40 52.30 20.19 -59.64
CA THR A 40 53.60 20.28 -60.32
C THR A 40 54.68 19.51 -59.57
N GLN A 41 54.71 19.60 -58.24
CA GLN A 41 55.65 18.82 -57.42
C GLN A 41 55.41 17.32 -57.54
N LEU A 42 54.15 16.88 -57.52
CA LEU A 42 53.79 15.48 -57.68
C LEU A 42 54.16 14.95 -59.07
N TYR A 43 53.94 15.75 -60.12
CA TYR A 43 54.36 15.42 -61.49
C TYR A 43 55.88 15.20 -61.57
N HIS A 44 56.68 16.13 -61.04
CA HIS A 44 58.13 15.98 -61.04
C HIS A 44 58.63 14.84 -60.16
N GLN A 45 57.88 14.47 -59.12
CA GLN A 45 58.18 13.26 -58.35
C GLN A 45 57.92 12.00 -59.18
N ARG A 46 56.75 11.89 -59.81
CA ARG A 46 56.39 10.74 -60.65
C ARG A 46 57.31 10.58 -61.86
N LEU A 47 57.76 11.69 -62.44
CA LEU A 47 58.73 11.66 -63.54
C LEU A 47 60.06 11.02 -63.10
N ARG A 48 60.55 11.39 -61.90
CA ARG A 48 61.78 10.80 -61.36
C ARG A 48 61.62 9.33 -60.98
N GLU A 49 60.44 8.94 -60.48
CA GLU A 49 60.13 7.52 -60.23
C GLU A 49 60.14 6.73 -61.55
N LEU A 50 59.53 7.27 -62.62
CA LEU A 50 59.51 6.63 -63.93
C LEU A 50 60.92 6.48 -64.54
N GLU A 51 61.77 7.51 -64.43
CA GLU A 51 63.17 7.45 -64.87
C GLU A 51 63.98 6.39 -64.12
N GLN A 52 63.73 6.21 -62.83
CA GLN A 52 64.38 5.19 -62.01
C GLN A 52 63.92 3.77 -62.38
N ASP A 53 62.62 3.59 -62.59
CA ASP A 53 62.05 2.29 -62.95
C ASP A 53 62.48 1.85 -64.36
N GLU A 54 62.66 2.80 -65.30
CA GLU A 54 63.23 2.54 -66.62
C GLU A 54 64.71 2.13 -66.51
N ALA A 55 65.51 2.82 -65.70
CA ALA A 55 66.91 2.46 -65.48
C ALA A 55 67.08 1.06 -64.86
N GLN A 56 66.08 0.58 -64.13
CA GLN A 56 66.04 -0.77 -63.56
C GLN A 56 65.43 -1.81 -64.51
N GLY A 57 64.98 -1.40 -65.69
CA GLY A 57 64.36 -2.28 -66.70
C GLY A 57 62.97 -2.80 -66.30
N ILE A 58 62.29 -2.13 -65.36
CA ILE A 58 61.00 -2.54 -64.82
C ILE A 58 59.84 -2.11 -65.73
N VAL A 59 60.05 -1.04 -66.51
CA VAL A 59 59.02 -0.40 -67.33
C VAL A 59 59.38 -0.51 -68.82
N GLU A 60 58.43 -1.01 -69.62
CA GLU A 60 58.48 -0.95 -71.09
C GLU A 60 57.51 0.16 -71.57
N GLY A 61 57.96 1.01 -72.51
CA GLY A 61 57.10 2.05 -73.12
C GLY A 61 57.10 3.42 -72.42
N HIS A 62 58.28 3.94 -72.04
CA HIS A 62 58.44 5.26 -71.39
C HIS A 62 57.66 6.40 -72.09
N ALA A 63 57.66 6.43 -73.42
CA ALA A 63 57.01 7.50 -74.19
C ALA A 63 55.48 7.57 -73.98
N GLU A 64 54.81 6.41 -73.82
CA GLU A 64 53.36 6.37 -73.58
C GLU A 64 53.04 6.80 -72.15
N MET A 65 53.79 6.31 -71.16
CA MET A 65 53.59 6.69 -69.75
C MET A 65 53.89 8.17 -69.50
N LEU A 66 54.89 8.74 -70.18
CA LEU A 66 55.18 10.17 -70.14
C LEU A 66 54.02 10.99 -70.73
N ALA A 67 53.46 10.55 -71.85
CA ALA A 67 52.33 11.19 -72.49
C ALA A 67 51.09 11.16 -71.59
N ASP A 68 50.81 10.04 -70.94
CA ASP A 68 49.73 9.90 -69.97
C ASP A 68 49.94 10.78 -68.73
N LEU A 69 51.18 10.87 -68.22
CA LEU A 69 51.50 11.74 -67.07
C LEU A 69 51.27 13.22 -67.41
N GLN A 70 51.66 13.65 -68.62
CA GLN A 70 51.42 15.01 -69.11
C GLN A 70 49.93 15.28 -69.36
N HIS A 71 49.22 14.30 -69.92
CA HIS A 71 47.78 14.40 -70.15
C HIS A 71 47.01 14.52 -68.83
N ASN A 72 47.38 13.73 -67.82
CA ASN A 72 46.81 13.81 -66.48
C ASN A 72 47.11 15.15 -65.81
N LEU A 73 48.34 15.67 -65.91
CA LEU A 73 48.67 16.99 -65.35
C LEU A 73 47.83 18.10 -65.99
N LEU A 74 47.64 18.07 -67.32
CA LEU A 74 46.82 19.05 -68.03
C LEU A 74 45.34 18.96 -67.66
N ASN A 75 44.83 17.75 -67.41
CA ASN A 75 43.44 17.54 -66.97
C ASN A 75 43.23 17.88 -65.48
N ASP A 76 44.25 17.73 -64.64
CA ASP A 76 44.20 18.01 -63.20
C ASP A 76 44.40 19.50 -62.84
N VAL A 77 44.67 20.37 -63.82
CA VAL A 77 44.57 21.83 -63.67
C VAL A 77 43.10 22.22 -63.84
N PRO A 78 42.36 22.53 -62.76
CA PRO A 78 40.95 22.83 -62.90
C PRO A 78 40.77 24.15 -63.66
N GLY A 79 39.96 24.15 -64.72
CA GLY A 79 39.48 25.40 -65.32
C GLY A 79 38.79 26.27 -64.26
N GLU A 80 38.89 27.60 -64.41
CA GLU A 80 38.54 28.66 -63.43
C GLU A 80 37.13 28.64 -62.76
N GLN A 81 36.33 27.59 -62.94
CA GLN A 81 34.96 27.50 -62.44
C GLN A 81 34.77 26.41 -61.38
N THR A 82 35.63 26.36 -60.36
CA THR A 82 35.17 25.84 -59.07
C THR A 82 34.30 26.93 -58.45
N ARG A 83 32.96 26.77 -58.48
CA ARG A 83 32.04 27.65 -57.76
C ARG A 83 32.49 27.72 -56.30
N ARG A 84 33.13 28.83 -55.90
CA ARG A 84 33.44 29.12 -54.51
C ARG A 84 32.13 29.07 -53.74
N ALA A 85 32.00 28.12 -52.80
CA ALA A 85 30.90 28.13 -51.87
C ALA A 85 31.03 29.43 -51.06
N ALA A 86 30.05 30.33 -51.18
CA ALA A 86 30.07 31.55 -50.39
C ALA A 86 30.07 31.17 -48.89
N PRO A 87 30.94 31.77 -48.06
CA PRO A 87 30.93 31.49 -46.63
C PRO A 87 29.55 31.84 -46.08
N LEU A 88 28.99 30.98 -45.22
CA LEU A 88 27.73 31.28 -44.56
C LEU A 88 27.83 32.64 -43.87
N SER A 89 26.89 33.54 -44.17
CA SER A 89 26.80 34.82 -43.48
C SER A 89 26.65 34.58 -41.99
N ARG A 90 27.37 35.32 -41.14
CA ARG A 90 27.27 35.22 -39.67
C ARG A 90 25.84 35.42 -39.18
N TRP A 91 25.04 36.17 -39.93
CA TRP A 91 23.62 36.38 -39.66
C TRP A 91 22.74 35.15 -39.91
N ALA A 92 23.19 34.20 -40.74
CA ALA A 92 22.50 32.92 -40.96
C ALA A 92 22.58 31.98 -39.73
N LEU A 93 23.48 32.24 -38.78
CA LEU A 93 23.60 31.48 -37.53
C LEU A 93 22.66 31.98 -36.43
N LEU A 94 22.17 33.23 -36.54
CA LEU A 94 21.28 33.82 -35.54
C LEU A 94 19.95 33.07 -35.38
N PRO A 95 19.25 32.64 -36.44
CA PRO A 95 18.05 31.82 -36.29
C PRO A 95 18.32 30.54 -35.52
N GLY A 96 19.44 29.87 -35.78
CA GLY A 96 19.83 28.65 -35.07
C GLY A 96 20.10 28.90 -33.59
N LEU A 97 20.79 29.99 -33.25
CA LEU A 97 21.04 30.38 -31.86
C LEU A 97 19.75 30.77 -31.12
N VAL A 98 18.85 31.50 -31.78
CA VAL A 98 17.53 31.85 -31.23
C VAL A 98 16.71 30.59 -30.99
N VAL A 99 16.68 29.65 -31.93
CA VAL A 99 16.01 28.36 -31.76
C VAL A 99 16.63 27.56 -30.60
N LEU A 100 17.96 27.53 -30.48
CA LEU A 100 18.65 26.85 -29.39
C LEU A 100 18.24 27.42 -28.02
N VAL A 101 18.26 28.75 -27.86
CA VAL A 101 17.86 29.43 -26.61
C VAL A 101 16.37 29.21 -26.35
N ALA A 102 15.51 29.42 -27.35
CA ALA A 102 14.07 29.29 -27.22
C ALA A 102 13.65 27.85 -26.88
N LEU A 103 14.27 26.85 -27.50
CA LEU A 103 14.03 25.44 -27.22
C LEU A 103 14.52 25.08 -25.82
N SER A 104 15.72 25.51 -25.43
CA SER A 104 16.28 25.26 -24.09
C SER A 104 15.41 25.87 -23.00
N LEU A 105 14.99 27.13 -23.20
CA LEU A 105 14.10 27.83 -22.27
C LEU A 105 12.71 27.18 -22.25
N GLY A 106 12.15 26.81 -23.40
CA GLY A 106 10.85 26.16 -23.50
C GLY A 106 10.83 24.80 -22.80
N VAL A 107 11.87 23.98 -22.98
CA VAL A 107 12.05 22.72 -22.26
C VAL A 107 12.16 22.99 -20.76
N TYR A 108 13.01 23.93 -20.34
CA TYR A 108 13.16 24.27 -18.92
C TYR A 108 11.87 24.80 -18.28
N LEU A 109 11.11 25.65 -18.96
CA LEU A 109 9.84 26.15 -18.43
C LEU A 109 8.80 25.03 -18.29
N LYS A 110 8.89 23.99 -19.13
CA LYS A 110 8.02 22.81 -19.07
C LYS A 110 8.45 21.79 -18.02
N THR A 111 9.76 21.57 -17.81
CA THR A 111 10.28 20.47 -16.96
C THR A 111 11.04 20.91 -15.71
N GLY A 112 11.59 22.13 -15.69
CA GLY A 112 12.56 22.63 -14.72
C GLY A 112 12.01 23.01 -13.35
N GLY A 113 10.75 22.69 -13.06
CA GLY A 113 10.20 22.77 -11.71
C GLY A 113 10.13 24.18 -11.09
N TRP A 114 10.27 25.25 -11.87
CA TRP A 114 10.44 26.61 -11.33
C TRP A 114 9.24 27.06 -10.48
N ARG A 115 8.02 26.63 -10.84
CA ARG A 115 6.80 26.90 -10.06
C ARG A 115 6.85 26.21 -8.71
N GLN A 116 7.25 24.94 -8.68
CA GLN A 116 7.40 24.16 -7.45
C GLN A 116 8.47 24.77 -6.54
N VAL A 117 9.55 25.30 -7.11
CA VAL A 117 10.56 26.04 -6.35
C VAL A 117 9.99 27.33 -5.78
N ALA A 118 9.22 28.10 -6.56
CA ALA A 118 8.58 29.33 -6.08
C ALA A 118 7.55 29.05 -4.97
N GLU A 119 6.71 28.03 -5.15
CA GLU A 119 5.76 27.54 -4.15
C GLU A 119 6.49 27.06 -2.89
N TRP A 120 7.59 26.31 -3.03
CA TRP A 120 8.39 25.88 -1.89
C TRP A 120 8.93 27.07 -1.09
N HIS A 121 9.47 28.11 -1.75
CA HIS A 121 9.91 29.33 -1.04
C HIS A 121 8.75 30.01 -0.30
N GLN A 122 7.57 30.07 -0.92
CA GLN A 122 6.37 30.61 -0.28
C GLN A 122 5.95 29.78 0.94
N VAL A 123 5.98 28.45 0.83
CA VAL A 123 5.69 27.55 1.96
C VAL A 123 6.69 27.73 3.08
N MET A 124 8.00 27.83 2.80
CA MET A 124 9.01 28.09 3.83
C MET A 124 8.78 29.44 4.52
N ALA A 125 8.38 30.47 3.78
CA ALA A 125 8.08 31.79 4.35
C ALA A 125 6.82 31.78 5.24
N GLN A 126 5.81 30.98 4.90
CA GLN A 126 4.55 30.86 5.65
C GLN A 126 4.64 29.88 6.83
N MET A 127 5.67 29.04 6.86
CA MET A 127 5.85 27.94 7.80
C MET A 127 5.67 28.35 9.28
N PRO A 128 6.28 29.45 9.78
CA PRO A 128 6.12 29.86 11.17
C PRO A 128 4.66 30.18 11.55
N GLN A 129 3.91 30.81 10.64
CA GLN A 129 2.50 31.15 10.84
C GLN A 129 1.62 29.89 10.86
N LEU A 130 1.90 28.93 9.97
CA LEU A 130 1.19 27.65 9.94
C LEU A 130 1.44 26.87 11.23
N ARG A 131 2.68 26.85 11.74
CA ARG A 131 3.01 26.23 13.03
C ARG A 131 2.27 26.87 14.20
N GLU A 132 2.29 28.20 14.30
CA GLU A 132 1.61 28.92 15.37
C GLU A 132 0.10 28.61 15.39
N ARG A 133 -0.53 28.50 14.21
CA ARG A 133 -1.92 28.09 14.07
C ARG A 133 -2.21 26.69 14.58
N VAL A 134 -1.31 25.72 14.39
CA VAL A 134 -1.48 24.37 14.95
C VAL A 134 -1.41 24.40 16.47
N MET A 135 -0.52 25.23 17.04
CA MET A 135 -0.32 25.30 18.49
C MET A 135 -1.41 26.09 19.21
N ASN A 136 -2.20 26.89 18.50
CA ASN A 136 -3.23 27.75 19.08
C ASN A 136 -4.64 27.25 18.72
N GLU A 137 -5.25 26.49 19.62
CA GLU A 137 -6.59 25.90 19.44
C GLU A 137 -7.72 26.93 19.25
N ALA A 138 -7.50 28.20 19.64
CA ALA A 138 -8.48 29.26 19.42
C ALA A 138 -8.54 29.74 17.96
N GLN A 139 -7.53 29.40 17.14
CA GLN A 139 -7.50 29.78 15.73
C GLN A 139 -8.22 28.77 14.85
N LYS A 140 -8.58 29.21 13.64
CA LYS A 140 -9.20 28.32 12.64
C LYS A 140 -8.26 27.14 12.35
N PRO A 141 -8.74 25.88 12.45
CA PRO A 141 -7.95 24.71 12.06
C PRO A 141 -7.44 24.81 10.63
N LEU A 142 -6.28 24.22 10.35
CA LEU A 142 -5.73 24.19 9.01
C LEU A 142 -6.57 23.30 8.10
N ASP A 143 -6.77 23.74 6.87
CA ASP A 143 -7.38 22.88 5.85
C ASP A 143 -6.38 21.84 5.31
N ARG A 144 -6.86 20.96 4.42
CA ARG A 144 -6.06 19.88 3.86
C ARG A 144 -4.86 20.38 3.06
N GLU A 145 -4.99 21.49 2.35
CA GLU A 145 -3.91 22.06 1.54
C GLU A 145 -2.86 22.72 2.44
N GLU A 146 -3.30 23.49 3.42
CA GLU A 146 -2.45 24.11 4.43
C GLU A 146 -1.65 23.05 5.22
N LEU A 147 -2.28 21.93 5.59
CA LEU A 147 -1.60 20.79 6.23
C LEU A 147 -0.54 20.15 5.30
N ALA A 148 -0.85 20.01 4.00
CA ALA A 148 0.11 19.49 3.02
C ALA A 148 1.32 20.43 2.85
N ARG A 149 1.09 21.74 2.86
CA ARG A 149 2.16 22.76 2.85
C ARG A 149 3.01 22.70 4.12
N LEU A 150 2.39 22.62 5.30
CA LEU A 150 3.11 22.46 6.56
C LEU A 150 3.95 21.16 6.55
N GLY A 151 3.40 20.05 6.05
CA GLY A 151 4.13 18.80 5.87
C GLY A 151 5.32 18.89 4.90
N LEU A 152 5.23 19.70 3.84
CA LEU A 152 6.38 20.02 2.98
C LEU A 152 7.45 20.85 3.72
N GLY A 153 7.02 21.83 4.53
CA GLY A 153 7.87 22.60 5.43
C GLY A 153 8.67 21.73 6.38
N LEU A 154 7.97 20.90 7.16
CA LEU A 154 8.58 19.98 8.13
C LEU A 154 9.58 19.03 7.47
N ARG A 155 9.22 18.42 6.33
CA ARG A 155 10.17 17.54 5.60
C ARG A 155 11.43 18.27 5.15
N THR A 156 11.32 19.55 4.79
CA THR A 156 12.47 20.37 4.40
C THR A 156 13.37 20.65 5.60
N GLU A 157 12.80 21.09 6.73
CA GLU A 157 13.57 21.37 7.94
C GLU A 157 14.21 20.10 8.52
N LEU A 158 13.49 18.98 8.50
CA LEU A 158 13.99 17.68 8.97
C LEU A 158 15.17 17.14 8.15
N GLN A 159 15.41 17.62 6.92
CA GLN A 159 16.65 17.30 6.20
C GLN A 159 17.88 17.98 6.83
N GLN A 160 17.69 19.14 7.44
CA GLN A 160 18.75 19.91 8.11
C GLN A 160 18.84 19.54 9.60
N HIS A 161 17.70 19.26 10.22
CA HIS A 161 17.54 18.93 11.64
C HIS A 161 16.90 17.54 11.82
N PRO A 162 17.56 16.45 11.38
CA PRO A 162 16.98 15.11 11.38
C PRO A 162 16.71 14.54 12.78
N ASN A 163 17.25 15.14 13.83
CA ASN A 163 17.09 14.68 15.21
C ASN A 163 15.92 15.36 15.94
N ASN A 164 15.15 16.23 15.28
CA ASN A 164 14.00 16.88 15.90
C ASN A 164 12.79 15.92 16.00
N VAL A 165 12.63 15.29 17.17
CA VAL A 165 11.55 14.33 17.44
C VAL A 165 10.17 14.96 17.31
N ALA A 166 9.99 16.20 17.79
CA ALA A 166 8.70 16.88 17.76
C ALA A 166 8.21 17.11 16.32
N ASP A 167 9.11 17.50 15.42
CA ASP A 167 8.79 17.69 14.00
C ASP A 167 8.47 16.35 13.31
N TRP A 168 9.15 15.26 13.66
CA TRP A 168 8.80 13.93 13.15
C TRP A 168 7.42 13.48 13.62
N VAL A 169 7.08 13.69 14.90
CA VAL A 169 5.74 13.40 15.43
C VAL A 169 4.68 14.24 14.72
N MET A 170 4.93 15.55 14.57
CA MET A 170 4.00 16.45 13.87
C MET A 170 3.81 16.02 12.40
N LEU A 171 4.89 15.67 11.70
CA LEU A 171 4.83 15.16 10.34
C LEU A 171 4.04 13.85 10.27
N GLY A 172 4.20 12.96 11.26
CA GLY A 172 3.43 11.73 11.39
C GLY A 172 1.93 12.00 11.52
N ARG A 173 1.54 12.90 12.42
CA ARG A 173 0.15 13.33 12.63
C ARG A 173 -0.45 13.98 11.37
N ILE A 174 0.31 14.82 10.67
CA ILE A 174 -0.09 15.39 9.38
C ILE A 174 -0.29 14.29 8.33
N GLY A 175 0.63 13.32 8.26
CA GLY A 175 0.50 12.15 7.39
C GLY A 175 -0.82 11.42 7.62
N MET A 176 -1.19 11.17 8.89
CA MET A 176 -2.48 10.56 9.23
C MET A 176 -3.67 11.43 8.83
N ALA A 177 -3.64 12.72 9.13
CA ALA A 177 -4.72 13.66 8.79
C ALA A 177 -4.95 13.76 7.28
N LEU A 178 -3.89 13.63 6.48
CA LEU A 178 -3.95 13.64 5.01
C LEU A 178 -4.27 12.28 4.39
N ASN A 179 -4.43 11.24 5.21
CA ASN A 179 -4.54 9.83 4.81
C ASN A 179 -3.35 9.34 3.98
N ASN A 180 -2.15 9.85 4.29
CA ASN A 180 -0.88 9.43 3.70
C ASN A 180 -0.17 8.48 4.66
N ALA A 181 -0.54 7.20 4.57
CA ALA A 181 -0.02 6.14 5.44
C ALA A 181 1.52 6.05 5.38
N THR A 182 2.11 6.14 4.17
CA THR A 182 3.57 6.08 4.00
C THR A 182 4.29 7.16 4.80
N THR A 183 3.83 8.41 4.72
CA THR A 183 4.44 9.53 5.46
C THR A 183 4.24 9.36 6.96
N ALA A 184 3.04 8.96 7.38
CA ALA A 184 2.72 8.74 8.79
C ALA A 184 3.64 7.67 9.40
N THR A 185 3.69 6.48 8.78
CA THR A 185 4.49 5.35 9.26
C THR A 185 5.97 5.68 9.28
N GLN A 186 6.51 6.29 8.21
CA GLN A 186 7.93 6.65 8.17
C GLN A 186 8.28 7.69 9.24
N ALA A 187 7.47 8.74 9.39
CA ALA A 187 7.75 9.81 10.34
C ALA A 187 7.68 9.32 11.79
N PHE A 188 6.66 8.54 12.17
CA PHE A 188 6.59 7.96 13.51
C PHE A 188 7.67 6.90 13.76
N ALA A 189 8.04 6.09 12.75
CA ALA A 189 9.16 5.16 12.88
C ALA A 189 10.48 5.89 13.13
N HIS A 190 10.72 7.03 12.45
CA HIS A 190 11.88 7.87 12.71
C HIS A 190 11.83 8.51 14.11
N ALA A 191 10.68 9.07 14.51
CA ALA A 191 10.49 9.60 15.86
C ALA A 191 10.78 8.55 16.94
N TYR A 192 10.23 7.34 16.79
CA TYR A 192 10.41 6.23 17.74
C TYR A 192 11.85 5.74 17.81
N LYS A 193 12.60 5.74 16.70
CA LYS A 193 14.04 5.45 16.71
C LYS A 193 14.84 6.45 17.53
N LEU A 194 14.45 7.73 17.51
CA LEU A 194 15.14 8.79 18.24
C LEU A 194 14.76 8.82 19.72
N ALA A 195 13.49 8.55 20.03
CA ALA A 195 12.94 8.64 21.38
C ALA A 195 12.03 7.43 21.72
N PRO A 196 12.59 6.21 21.83
CA PRO A 196 11.79 4.99 22.04
C PRO A 196 11.12 4.89 23.41
N ASN A 197 11.60 5.68 24.38
CA ASN A 197 11.09 5.68 25.74
C ASN A 197 10.00 6.74 25.99
N GLU A 198 9.72 7.61 25.00
CA GLU A 198 8.70 8.65 25.12
C GLU A 198 7.31 8.06 24.82
N PRO A 199 6.37 8.04 25.78
CA PRO A 199 5.09 7.37 25.62
C PRO A 199 4.26 7.89 24.45
N GLU A 200 4.24 9.21 24.22
CA GLU A 200 3.52 9.80 23.08
C GLU A 200 4.07 9.35 21.72
N VAL A 201 5.39 9.21 21.62
CA VAL A 201 6.06 8.78 20.39
C VAL A 201 5.78 7.32 20.12
N ALA A 202 5.91 6.47 21.15
CA ALA A 202 5.59 5.05 21.07
C ALA A 202 4.11 4.81 20.75
N LEU A 203 3.20 5.62 21.31
CA LEU A 203 1.77 5.55 21.02
C LEU A 203 1.47 5.91 19.56
N GLY A 204 2.03 7.01 19.05
CA GLY A 204 1.85 7.40 17.66
C GLY A 204 2.42 6.38 16.68
N TYR A 205 3.55 5.75 17.01
CA TYR A 205 4.11 4.66 16.20
C TYR A 205 3.25 3.39 16.26
N ALA A 206 2.79 2.99 17.44
CA ALA A 206 1.86 1.87 17.56
C ALA A 206 0.57 2.11 16.76
N GLU A 207 0.01 3.32 16.80
CA GLU A 207 -1.21 3.67 16.07
C GLU A 207 -1.05 3.49 14.55
N VAL A 208 0.05 3.93 13.95
CA VAL A 208 0.26 3.72 12.51
C VAL A 208 0.51 2.25 12.16
N LEU A 209 1.14 1.48 13.06
CA LEU A 209 1.34 0.05 12.86
C LEU A 209 0.02 -0.73 12.90
N THR A 210 -0.94 -0.37 13.79
CA THR A 210 -2.28 -1.00 13.82
C THR A 210 -3.13 -0.78 12.57
N ARG A 211 -2.73 0.15 11.70
CA ARG A 211 -3.42 0.44 10.43
C ARG A 211 -2.71 -0.21 9.24
N SER A 212 -1.58 -0.88 9.48
CA SER A 212 -0.83 -1.57 8.45
C SER A 212 -1.55 -2.84 8.01
N SER A 213 -1.44 -3.17 6.72
CA SER A 213 -1.90 -4.46 6.20
C SER A 213 -0.93 -5.60 6.51
N ASP A 214 0.26 -5.31 7.04
CA ASP A 214 1.23 -6.32 7.44
C ASP A 214 0.90 -6.86 8.84
N GLU A 215 0.69 -8.17 8.95
CA GLU A 215 0.42 -8.82 10.23
C GLU A 215 1.57 -8.62 11.24
N GLN A 216 2.81 -8.52 10.78
CA GLN A 216 3.95 -8.31 11.66
C GLN A 216 3.90 -6.92 12.32
N ASP A 217 3.54 -5.89 11.57
CA ASP A 217 3.34 -4.54 12.11
C ASP A 217 2.26 -4.56 13.20
N ASN A 218 1.16 -5.28 12.96
CA ASN A 218 0.07 -5.42 13.92
C ASN A 218 0.51 -6.17 15.19
N ARG A 219 1.36 -7.20 15.08
CA ARG A 219 1.96 -7.89 16.24
C ARG A 219 2.90 -6.98 17.02
N ASP A 220 3.73 -6.19 16.33
CA ASP A 220 4.66 -5.24 16.96
C ASP A 220 3.91 -4.11 17.67
N ALA A 221 2.81 -3.63 17.07
CA ALA A 221 1.89 -2.68 17.70
C ALA A 221 1.31 -3.24 19.00
N SER A 222 0.87 -4.50 19.01
CA SER A 222 0.37 -5.17 20.22
C SER A 222 1.41 -5.21 21.35
N VAL A 223 2.69 -5.44 21.04
CA VAL A 223 3.77 -5.41 22.03
C VAL A 223 3.96 -4.00 22.60
N LEU A 224 3.99 -2.97 21.73
CA LEU A 224 4.12 -1.58 22.15
C LEU A 224 2.95 -1.11 23.01
N LEU A 225 1.72 -1.42 22.60
CA LEU A 225 0.50 -1.04 23.32
C LEU A 225 0.43 -1.69 24.70
N ARG A 226 0.82 -2.97 24.84
CA ARG A 226 0.90 -3.61 26.17
C ARG A 226 1.94 -2.97 27.07
N ARG A 227 3.09 -2.55 26.52
CA ARG A 227 4.12 -1.80 27.28
C ARG A 227 3.61 -0.44 27.74
N LEU A 228 2.92 0.29 26.86
CA LEU A 228 2.31 1.58 27.20
C LEU A 228 1.23 1.41 28.29
N LEU A 229 0.41 0.37 28.16
CA LEU A 229 -0.62 0.07 29.15
C LEU A 229 -0.04 -0.29 30.53
N SER A 230 1.13 -0.95 30.58
CA SER A 230 1.78 -1.24 31.86
C SER A 230 2.36 0.00 32.54
N GLN A 231 2.58 1.09 31.79
CA GLN A 231 2.99 2.39 32.35
C GLN A 231 1.78 3.18 32.84
N ASP A 232 0.71 3.23 32.04
CA ASP A 232 -0.54 3.88 32.38
C ASP A 232 -1.73 2.95 32.07
N HIS A 233 -2.22 2.29 33.13
CA HIS A 233 -3.32 1.33 33.05
C HIS A 233 -4.69 2.00 32.82
N GLN A 234 -4.76 3.32 32.89
CA GLN A 234 -6.00 4.09 32.74
C GLN A 234 -6.08 4.81 31.39
N ASN A 235 -5.06 4.67 30.54
CA ASN A 235 -5.05 5.30 29.22
C ASN A 235 -6.08 4.67 28.28
N THR A 236 -7.23 5.32 28.15
CA THR A 236 -8.33 4.85 27.28
C THR A 236 -7.95 4.78 25.80
N GLN A 237 -7.03 5.60 25.32
CA GLN A 237 -6.58 5.54 23.92
C GLN A 237 -5.75 4.28 23.67
N VAL A 238 -4.83 3.94 24.58
CA VAL A 238 -4.04 2.70 24.51
C VAL A 238 -4.95 1.49 24.60
N LEU A 239 -5.91 1.47 25.54
CA LEU A 239 -6.89 0.38 25.66
C LEU A 239 -7.72 0.21 24.38
N SER A 240 -8.14 1.32 23.76
CA SER A 240 -8.89 1.29 22.51
C SER A 240 -8.07 0.69 21.38
N LEU A 241 -6.86 1.20 21.14
CA LEU A 241 -5.98 0.68 20.08
C LEU A 241 -5.64 -0.79 20.31
N LEU A 242 -5.35 -1.19 21.56
CA LEU A 242 -5.04 -2.57 21.90
C LEU A 242 -6.23 -3.48 21.61
N ALA A 243 -7.45 -3.08 22.00
CA ALA A 243 -8.64 -3.88 21.83
C ALA A 243 -8.99 -4.09 20.34
N PHE A 244 -8.95 -3.02 19.54
CA PHE A 244 -9.20 -3.12 18.10
C PHE A 244 -8.13 -3.95 17.40
N ASN A 245 -6.85 -3.70 17.68
CA ASN A 245 -5.77 -4.46 17.08
C ASN A 245 -5.84 -5.97 17.43
N ALA A 246 -6.18 -6.28 18.69
CA ALA A 246 -6.40 -7.66 19.13
C ALA A 246 -7.59 -8.31 18.44
N PHE A 247 -8.69 -7.58 18.25
CA PHE A 247 -9.89 -8.09 17.57
C PHE A 247 -9.60 -8.43 16.10
N GLU A 248 -8.95 -7.53 15.36
CA GLU A 248 -8.58 -7.74 13.96
C GLU A 248 -7.61 -8.94 13.78
N GLN A 249 -6.76 -9.20 14.78
CA GLN A 249 -5.86 -10.34 14.79
C GLN A 249 -6.51 -11.65 15.28
N GLY A 250 -7.81 -11.66 15.59
CA GLY A 250 -8.52 -12.82 16.12
C GLY A 250 -8.20 -13.15 17.59
N GLU A 251 -7.47 -12.28 18.30
CA GLU A 251 -7.19 -12.37 19.73
C GLU A 251 -8.39 -11.91 20.57
N TYR A 252 -9.58 -12.47 20.32
CA TYR A 252 -10.86 -11.99 20.86
C TYR A 252 -10.89 -11.88 22.38
N ARG A 253 -10.25 -12.81 23.11
CA ARG A 253 -10.17 -12.75 24.58
C ARG A 253 -9.41 -11.51 25.08
N GLN A 254 -8.33 -11.13 24.39
CA GLN A 254 -7.55 -9.94 24.73
C GLN A 254 -8.37 -8.68 24.42
N ALA A 255 -9.07 -8.65 23.28
CA ALA A 255 -9.95 -7.56 22.90
C ALA A 255 -11.06 -7.33 23.96
N ILE A 256 -11.74 -8.40 24.38
CA ILE A 256 -12.76 -8.36 25.43
C ILE A 256 -12.19 -7.77 26.73
N GLY A 257 -11.03 -8.26 27.19
CA GLY A 257 -10.43 -7.77 28.43
C GLY A 257 -10.08 -6.27 28.39
N ALA A 258 -9.53 -5.79 27.27
CA ALA A 258 -9.20 -4.38 27.10
C ALA A 258 -10.45 -3.48 27.04
N TRP A 259 -11.51 -3.91 26.34
CA TRP A 259 -12.78 -3.20 26.29
C TRP A 259 -13.51 -3.18 27.64
N GLU A 260 -13.52 -4.29 28.38
CA GLU A 260 -14.11 -4.36 29.73
C GLU A 260 -13.37 -3.44 30.71
N MET A 261 -12.04 -3.36 30.62
CA MET A 261 -11.26 -2.41 31.41
C MET A 261 -11.62 -0.96 31.06
N MET A 262 -11.81 -0.68 29.77
CA MET A 262 -12.19 0.65 29.33
C MET A 262 -13.60 1.05 29.78
N LEU A 263 -14.59 0.14 29.75
CA LEU A 263 -15.94 0.41 30.28
C LEU A 263 -15.93 0.79 31.77
N LYS A 264 -14.97 0.27 32.55
CA LYS A 264 -14.80 0.64 33.97
C LYS A 264 -14.27 2.06 34.16
N LEU A 265 -13.55 2.59 33.16
CA LEU A 265 -12.92 3.92 33.21
C LEU A 265 -13.79 5.02 32.61
N LEU A 266 -14.67 4.68 31.66
CA LEU A 266 -15.53 5.66 30.99
C LEU A 266 -16.65 6.15 31.91
N PRO A 267 -17.08 7.43 31.82
CA PRO A 267 -18.29 7.91 32.51
C PRO A 267 -19.55 7.17 32.05
N PRO A 268 -20.60 7.01 32.88
CA PRO A 268 -21.84 6.32 32.52
C PRO A 268 -22.53 6.85 31.25
N ASP A 269 -22.44 8.16 31.01
CA ASP A 269 -23.10 8.84 29.88
C ASP A 269 -22.20 8.94 28.62
N ASP A 270 -21.03 8.28 28.60
CA ASP A 270 -20.13 8.30 27.43
C ASP A 270 -20.73 7.50 26.27
N ARG A 271 -20.96 8.17 25.13
CA ARG A 271 -21.55 7.59 23.91
C ARG A 271 -20.78 6.39 23.36
N ARG A 272 -19.49 6.22 23.71
CA ARG A 272 -18.68 5.09 23.26
C ARG A 272 -19.06 3.77 23.95
N ARG A 273 -19.73 3.82 25.12
CA ARG A 273 -20.11 2.62 25.89
C ARG A 273 -20.93 1.64 25.06
N ASP A 274 -22.00 2.10 24.41
CA ASP A 274 -22.86 1.25 23.57
C ASP A 274 -22.11 0.57 22.41
N MET A 275 -21.11 1.26 21.85
CA MET A 275 -20.25 0.67 20.81
C MET A 275 -19.35 -0.41 21.41
N ILE A 276 -18.70 -0.13 22.54
CA ILE A 276 -17.80 -1.06 23.22
C ILE A 276 -18.54 -2.31 23.69
N GLU A 277 -19.74 -2.16 24.25
CA GLU A 277 -20.58 -3.30 24.67
C GLU A 277 -20.96 -4.20 23.50
N ARG A 278 -21.30 -3.63 22.34
CA ARG A 278 -21.55 -4.39 21.12
C ARG A 278 -20.29 -5.10 20.61
N SER A 279 -19.14 -4.43 20.64
CA SER A 279 -17.86 -5.03 20.26
C SER A 279 -17.48 -6.21 21.19
N ILE A 280 -17.72 -6.09 22.50
CA ILE A 280 -17.54 -7.18 23.45
C ILE A 280 -18.47 -8.35 23.10
N ALA A 281 -19.77 -8.10 22.88
CA ALA A 281 -20.72 -9.15 22.53
C ALA A 281 -20.31 -9.89 21.25
N GLN A 282 -19.93 -9.15 20.21
CA GLN A 282 -19.43 -9.74 18.96
C GLN A 282 -18.16 -10.58 19.18
N ALA A 283 -17.19 -10.07 19.93
CA ALA A 283 -15.97 -10.80 20.24
C ALA A 283 -16.23 -12.05 21.09
N ARG A 284 -17.22 -12.04 21.99
CA ARG A 284 -17.60 -13.23 22.78
C ARG A 284 -18.20 -14.34 21.93
N VAL A 285 -18.99 -13.99 20.92
CA VAL A 285 -19.49 -14.94 19.91
C VAL A 285 -18.31 -15.52 19.12
N GLN A 286 -17.42 -14.67 18.60
CA GLN A 286 -16.24 -15.12 17.84
C GLN A 286 -15.25 -15.93 18.67
N ALA A 287 -15.12 -15.64 19.97
CA ALA A 287 -14.30 -16.39 20.91
C ALA A 287 -14.94 -17.72 21.36
N GLY A 288 -16.19 -18.00 20.96
CA GLY A 288 -16.98 -19.15 21.42
C GLY A 288 -17.32 -19.13 22.91
N ILE A 289 -17.22 -17.98 23.58
CA ILE A 289 -17.51 -17.81 25.01
C ILE A 289 -19.01 -17.81 25.24
N ASP A 290 -19.74 -17.06 24.40
CA ASP A 290 -21.20 -16.96 24.42
C ASP A 290 -21.83 -17.78 23.28
N ALA A 291 -21.15 -18.82 22.79
CA ALA A 291 -21.75 -19.77 21.87
C ALA A 291 -23.02 -20.31 22.53
N ALA A 292 -24.16 -20.03 21.92
CA ALA A 292 -25.46 -20.37 22.47
C ALA A 292 -25.51 -21.86 22.80
N GLN A 293 -25.74 -22.22 24.07
CA GLN A 293 -25.85 -23.62 24.49
C GLN A 293 -27.22 -23.89 25.10
N VAL A 294 -27.87 -24.97 24.66
CA VAL A 294 -29.08 -25.51 25.26
C VAL A 294 -28.77 -26.92 25.74
N ARG A 295 -28.91 -27.16 27.05
CA ARG A 295 -28.77 -28.49 27.62
C ARG A 295 -30.14 -29.16 27.65
N VAL A 296 -30.23 -30.37 27.13
CA VAL A 296 -31.46 -31.17 27.07
C VAL A 296 -31.24 -32.44 27.89
N ASP A 297 -32.00 -32.57 28.97
CA ASP A 297 -32.01 -33.77 29.81
C ASP A 297 -33.17 -34.66 29.39
N ILE A 298 -32.85 -35.82 28.83
CA ILE A 298 -33.81 -36.72 28.21
C ILE A 298 -34.04 -37.89 29.16
N ALA A 299 -35.30 -38.07 29.56
CA ALA A 299 -35.77 -39.22 30.31
C ALA A 299 -36.79 -40.00 29.48
N MET A 300 -36.85 -41.32 29.68
CA MET A 300 -37.83 -42.19 29.03
C MET A 300 -38.58 -43.00 30.08
N ALA A 301 -39.88 -43.23 29.85
CA ALA A 301 -40.65 -44.12 30.72
C ALA A 301 -40.20 -45.59 30.53
N PRO A 302 -39.97 -46.36 31.60
CA PRO A 302 -39.45 -47.75 31.50
C PRO A 302 -40.30 -48.72 30.67
N ALA A 303 -41.60 -48.43 30.50
CA ALA A 303 -42.50 -49.23 29.67
C ALA A 303 -42.23 -49.08 28.16
N LEU A 304 -41.76 -47.91 27.73
CA LEU A 304 -41.49 -47.59 26.33
C LEU A 304 -40.11 -48.07 25.87
N GLU A 305 -39.15 -48.14 26.79
CA GLU A 305 -37.77 -48.58 26.50
C GLU A 305 -37.73 -50.01 25.94
N ARG A 306 -38.65 -50.89 26.37
CA ARG A 306 -38.77 -52.27 25.89
C ARG A 306 -39.44 -52.42 24.52
N GLN A 307 -40.04 -51.35 23.98
CA GLN A 307 -40.81 -51.37 22.73
C GLN A 307 -40.03 -50.79 21.55
N LEU A 308 -38.80 -50.33 21.76
CA LEU A 308 -38.01 -49.68 20.71
C LEU A 308 -37.34 -50.69 19.80
N ALA A 309 -37.31 -50.39 18.50
CA ALA A 309 -36.60 -51.20 17.53
C ALA A 309 -35.08 -51.10 17.75
N PRO A 310 -34.33 -52.22 17.66
CA PRO A 310 -32.88 -52.19 17.76
C PRO A 310 -32.28 -51.34 16.63
N GLY A 311 -31.36 -50.44 17.00
CA GLY A 311 -30.70 -49.52 16.07
C GLY A 311 -31.39 -48.16 15.88
N SER A 312 -32.50 -47.88 16.58
CA SER A 312 -33.15 -46.56 16.50
C SER A 312 -32.26 -45.45 17.10
N GLN A 313 -32.47 -44.20 16.66
CA GLN A 313 -31.71 -43.02 17.05
C GLN A 313 -32.62 -41.98 17.70
N LEU A 314 -32.08 -41.16 18.58
CA LEU A 314 -32.72 -39.95 19.07
C LEU A 314 -32.45 -38.80 18.11
N LEU A 315 -33.51 -38.19 17.60
CA LEU A 315 -33.45 -36.94 16.85
C LEU A 315 -33.93 -35.81 17.77
N ILE A 316 -33.02 -34.90 18.10
CA ILE A 316 -33.30 -33.70 18.87
C ILE A 316 -33.37 -32.53 17.90
N THR A 317 -34.50 -31.83 17.89
CA THR A 317 -34.71 -30.63 17.07
C THR A 317 -35.05 -29.44 17.95
N VAL A 318 -34.50 -28.28 17.60
CA VAL A 318 -34.80 -26.99 18.26
C VAL A 318 -35.45 -26.08 17.24
N THR A 319 -36.64 -25.57 17.56
CA THR A 319 -37.39 -24.60 16.74
C THR A 319 -37.63 -23.31 17.52
N ASP A 320 -38.12 -22.27 16.86
CA ASP A 320 -38.52 -21.00 17.50
C ASP A 320 -39.92 -21.05 18.17
N GLY A 321 -40.57 -22.22 18.13
CA GLY A 321 -41.92 -22.48 18.64
C GLY A 321 -43.07 -21.90 17.79
N LYS A 322 -42.78 -21.21 16.68
CA LYS A 322 -43.77 -20.64 15.75
C LYS A 322 -43.72 -21.30 14.38
N ASN A 323 -42.52 -21.55 13.89
CA ASN A 323 -42.25 -22.19 12.61
C ASN A 323 -41.81 -23.65 12.86
N PRO A 324 -42.37 -24.63 12.13
CA PRO A 324 -41.94 -26.02 12.25
C PRO A 324 -40.51 -26.29 11.74
N LEU A 325 -39.88 -25.34 11.04
CA LEU A 325 -38.52 -25.51 10.53
C LEU A 325 -37.49 -25.55 11.68
N PRO A 326 -36.68 -26.62 11.80
CA PRO A 326 -35.68 -26.73 12.86
C PRO A 326 -34.47 -25.83 12.58
N VAL A 327 -34.04 -25.12 13.61
CA VAL A 327 -32.86 -24.25 13.62
C VAL A 327 -31.61 -25.08 13.89
N ALA A 328 -31.68 -25.98 14.87
CA ALA A 328 -30.61 -26.91 15.19
C ALA A 328 -31.13 -28.34 15.27
N VAL A 329 -30.32 -29.29 14.79
CA VAL A 329 -30.67 -30.70 14.75
C VAL A 329 -29.49 -31.55 15.20
N LYS A 330 -29.74 -32.46 16.13
CA LYS A 330 -28.72 -33.38 16.64
C LYS A 330 -29.25 -34.80 16.66
N ARG A 331 -28.49 -35.73 16.09
CA ARG A 331 -28.78 -37.17 16.08
C ARG A 331 -27.87 -37.89 17.05
N LEU A 332 -28.44 -38.80 17.84
CA LEU A 332 -27.68 -39.62 18.80
C LEU A 332 -28.15 -41.07 18.72
N PRO A 333 -27.24 -42.06 18.84
CA PRO A 333 -27.66 -43.43 19.02
C PRO A 333 -28.48 -43.57 20.32
N LEU A 334 -29.46 -44.47 20.34
CA LEU A 334 -30.13 -44.82 21.59
C LEU A 334 -29.13 -45.36 22.60
N GLY A 335 -29.07 -44.70 23.76
CA GLY A 335 -28.21 -45.06 24.89
C GLY A 335 -29.02 -45.43 26.12
N HIS A 336 -28.40 -45.27 27.30
CA HIS A 336 -29.05 -45.49 28.59
C HIS A 336 -29.75 -44.20 29.04
N PHE A 337 -30.97 -44.31 29.56
CA PHE A 337 -31.71 -43.18 30.13
C PHE A 337 -31.55 -43.12 31.66
N PRO A 338 -31.55 -41.91 32.27
CA PRO A 338 -31.60 -40.59 31.62
C PRO A 338 -30.27 -40.21 30.97
N GLN A 339 -30.33 -39.43 29.87
CA GLN A 339 -29.16 -38.94 29.14
C GLN A 339 -29.24 -37.42 28.94
N SER A 340 -28.14 -36.72 29.19
CA SER A 340 -28.01 -35.29 28.93
C SER A 340 -27.28 -35.01 27.62
N VAL A 341 -27.73 -34.00 26.89
CA VAL A 341 -27.15 -33.59 25.60
C VAL A 341 -27.03 -32.07 25.59
N THR A 342 -25.95 -31.53 24.99
CA THR A 342 -25.84 -30.08 24.76
C THR A 342 -25.90 -29.81 23.27
N LEU A 343 -26.77 -28.87 22.89
CA LEU A 343 -26.86 -28.34 21.55
C LEU A 343 -26.27 -26.94 21.53
N SER A 344 -25.53 -26.61 20.49
CA SER A 344 -24.98 -25.27 20.30
C SER A 344 -25.15 -24.76 18.87
N ASP A 345 -24.68 -23.54 18.60
CA ASP A 345 -24.65 -22.97 17.24
C ASP A 345 -23.92 -23.88 16.22
N SER A 346 -23.03 -24.78 16.67
CA SER A 346 -22.41 -25.79 15.79
C SER A 346 -23.37 -26.86 15.27
N ASP A 347 -24.52 -27.03 15.94
CA ASP A 347 -25.55 -27.99 15.58
C ASP A 347 -26.65 -27.34 14.69
N ALA A 348 -26.45 -26.07 14.27
CA ALA A 348 -27.38 -25.35 13.41
C ALA A 348 -27.38 -25.91 11.97
N MET A 349 -28.55 -26.00 11.34
CA MET A 349 -28.67 -26.51 9.97
C MET A 349 -28.27 -25.49 8.90
N MET A 350 -28.33 -24.20 9.22
CA MET A 350 -28.01 -23.10 8.30
C MET A 350 -27.13 -22.06 8.99
N PRO A 351 -26.10 -21.51 8.33
CA PRO A 351 -25.24 -20.48 8.91
C PRO A 351 -25.97 -19.20 9.33
N GLU A 352 -27.07 -18.88 8.63
CA GLU A 352 -27.89 -17.68 8.83
C GLU A 352 -28.90 -17.83 10.00
N HIS A 353 -29.18 -19.06 10.44
CA HIS A 353 -30.18 -19.40 11.46
C HIS A 353 -29.51 -20.16 12.61
N LEU A 354 -28.86 -19.41 13.49
CA LEU A 354 -28.18 -19.93 14.67
C LEU A 354 -29.10 -20.07 15.88
N LEU A 355 -28.70 -20.90 16.84
CA LEU A 355 -29.37 -21.08 18.13
C LEU A 355 -29.32 -19.78 18.96
N SER A 356 -28.23 -19.01 18.82
CA SER A 356 -28.02 -17.70 19.44
C SER A 356 -28.92 -16.57 18.92
N SER A 357 -29.52 -16.72 17.74
CA SER A 357 -30.42 -15.69 17.19
C SER A 357 -31.88 -15.83 17.68
N LEU A 358 -32.18 -16.91 18.41
CA LEU A 358 -33.52 -17.18 18.93
C LEU A 358 -33.84 -16.31 20.15
N SER A 359 -35.02 -15.69 20.15
CA SER A 359 -35.58 -15.03 21.34
C SER A 359 -36.30 -16.01 22.27
N GLN A 360 -36.83 -17.09 21.68
CA GLN A 360 -37.50 -18.18 22.35
C GLN A 360 -37.24 -19.46 21.55
N PHE A 361 -37.36 -20.61 22.21
CA PHE A 361 -37.13 -21.89 21.58
C PHE A 361 -38.07 -22.95 22.14
N GLN A 362 -38.29 -23.98 21.33
CA GLN A 362 -38.96 -25.21 21.72
C GLN A 362 -38.08 -26.39 21.32
N VAL A 363 -37.93 -27.36 22.22
CA VAL A 363 -37.14 -28.56 21.95
C VAL A 363 -38.10 -29.73 21.78
N ARG A 364 -37.94 -30.47 20.68
CA ARG A 364 -38.60 -31.74 20.42
C ARG A 364 -37.55 -32.84 20.36
N VAL A 365 -37.81 -33.93 21.07
CA VAL A 365 -37.00 -35.14 21.03
C VAL A 365 -37.91 -36.26 20.53
N GLN A 366 -37.49 -36.94 19.47
CA GLN A 366 -38.23 -38.07 18.91
C GLN A 366 -37.29 -39.25 18.66
N VAL A 367 -37.83 -40.46 18.78
CA VAL A 367 -37.13 -41.65 18.34
C VAL A 367 -37.34 -41.78 16.84
N ALA A 368 -36.25 -41.77 16.08
CA ALA A 368 -36.22 -41.99 14.65
C ALA A 368 -35.67 -43.41 14.36
N PRO A 369 -36.20 -44.09 13.33
CA PRO A 369 -35.66 -45.38 12.92
C PRO A 369 -34.22 -45.25 12.38
N ALA A 370 -33.51 -46.37 12.31
CA ALA A 370 -32.18 -46.42 11.72
C ALA A 370 -32.18 -45.92 10.26
N GLU A 371 -31.09 -45.30 9.80
CA GLU A 371 -30.95 -44.85 8.41
C GLU A 371 -31.21 -45.99 7.42
N GLY A 372 -32.11 -45.76 6.46
CA GLY A 372 -32.49 -46.75 5.44
C GLY A 372 -33.75 -47.58 5.75
N VAL A 373 -34.41 -47.37 6.89
CA VAL A 373 -35.70 -47.99 7.23
C VAL A 373 -36.85 -47.01 6.92
N ALA A 374 -37.91 -47.48 6.26
CA ALA A 374 -39.08 -46.67 5.91
C ALA A 374 -39.73 -46.06 7.17
N GLU A 375 -40.14 -44.78 7.08
CA GLU A 375 -40.84 -44.04 8.14
C GLU A 375 -42.13 -44.77 8.54
N GLY A 376 -42.06 -45.58 9.59
CA GLY A 376 -43.22 -46.33 10.06
C GLY A 376 -43.10 -46.98 11.44
N ALA A 377 -42.03 -46.75 12.21
CA ALA A 377 -41.77 -47.56 13.40
C ALA A 377 -41.02 -46.84 14.54
N SER A 378 -41.57 -45.74 15.05
CA SER A 378 -41.51 -45.39 16.48
C SER A 378 -42.18 -44.03 16.72
N ASN A 379 -43.44 -44.04 17.17
CA ASN A 379 -44.21 -42.82 17.41
C ASN A 379 -43.82 -42.09 18.71
N VAL A 380 -42.69 -42.44 19.33
CA VAL A 380 -42.32 -41.94 20.67
C VAL A 380 -41.63 -40.59 20.55
N PHE A 381 -42.28 -39.55 21.09
CA PHE A 381 -41.72 -38.21 21.17
C PHE A 381 -42.01 -37.53 22.51
N GLY A 382 -41.27 -36.46 22.78
CA GLY A 382 -41.44 -35.55 23.90
C GLY A 382 -41.08 -34.14 23.48
N GLU A 383 -41.80 -33.16 24.01
CA GLU A 383 -41.63 -31.75 23.66
C GLU A 383 -41.62 -30.89 24.91
N SER A 384 -40.79 -29.86 24.90
CA SER A 384 -40.85 -28.79 25.89
C SER A 384 -42.00 -27.81 25.58
N ALA A 385 -42.36 -27.00 26.57
CA ALA A 385 -43.05 -25.74 26.29
C ALA A 385 -42.13 -24.80 25.49
N VAL A 386 -42.71 -23.77 24.88
CA VAL A 386 -41.94 -22.66 24.31
C VAL A 386 -41.33 -21.88 25.47
N LEU A 387 -40.01 -21.77 25.50
CA LEU A 387 -39.25 -21.15 26.56
C LEU A 387 -38.47 -19.96 26.02
N PRO A 388 -38.31 -18.86 26.78
CA PRO A 388 -37.41 -17.78 26.38
C PRO A 388 -35.99 -18.32 26.30
N TYR A 389 -35.24 -17.87 25.29
CA TYR A 389 -33.86 -18.29 25.07
C TYR A 389 -32.95 -17.68 26.13
N THR A 390 -32.08 -18.51 26.69
CA THR A 390 -31.03 -18.09 27.63
C THR A 390 -29.89 -19.10 27.49
N SER A 391 -28.66 -18.62 27.28
CA SER A 391 -27.52 -19.53 27.13
C SER A 391 -27.32 -20.35 28.41
N GLY A 392 -27.02 -21.64 28.25
CA GLY A 392 -26.85 -22.59 29.36
C GLY A 392 -28.15 -23.09 29.99
N LYS A 393 -29.32 -22.77 29.42
CA LYS A 393 -30.61 -23.23 29.94
C LYS A 393 -30.76 -24.74 29.79
N THR A 394 -31.14 -25.40 30.87
CA THR A 394 -31.45 -26.82 30.90
C THR A 394 -32.94 -27.06 30.69
N VAL A 395 -33.28 -27.95 29.75
CA VAL A 395 -34.64 -28.36 29.44
C VAL A 395 -34.78 -29.85 29.68
N ALA A 396 -35.63 -30.22 30.64
CA ALA A 396 -35.97 -31.61 30.89
C ALA A 396 -37.11 -32.05 29.96
N ILE A 397 -36.93 -33.17 29.26
CA ILE A 397 -37.91 -33.74 28.34
C ILE A 397 -38.11 -35.20 28.69
N THR A 398 -39.36 -35.58 28.92
CA THR A 398 -39.75 -36.97 29.12
C THR A 398 -40.42 -37.49 27.86
N LEU A 399 -39.89 -38.57 27.29
CA LEU A 399 -40.45 -39.27 26.15
C LEU A 399 -41.65 -40.12 26.62
N ASN A 400 -42.87 -39.61 26.40
CA ASN A 400 -44.09 -40.21 26.90
C ASN A 400 -45.31 -40.12 25.96
N ARG A 401 -45.20 -39.49 24.78
CA ARG A 401 -46.33 -39.37 23.84
C ARG A 401 -46.12 -40.25 22.62
N GLN A 402 -47.22 -40.87 22.18
CA GLN A 402 -47.36 -41.49 20.87
C GLN A 402 -48.31 -40.62 20.04
N THR A 403 -47.91 -40.19 18.84
CA THR A 403 -48.87 -39.62 17.89
C THR A 403 -49.85 -40.72 17.48
N PRO A 404 -51.16 -40.42 17.37
CA PRO A 404 -52.17 -41.40 16.98
C PRO A 404 -51.93 -41.98 15.60
#